data_AF-A0A963JU05-F1
#
_entry.id   AF-A0A963JU05-F1
#
_cell.length_a   1.000
_cell.length_b   1.000
_cell.length_c   1.000
_cell.angle_alpha   90.00
_cell.angle_beta   90.00
_cell.angle_gamma   90.00
#
_symmetry.space_group_name_H-M   'P 1'
#
loop_
_entity.id
_entity.type
_entity.pdbx_description
1 polymer ?
#
loop_
_entity_poly.entity_id
_entity_poly.type
_entity_poly.pdbx_seq_one_letter_code
_entity_poly.pdbx_strand_id
1 'polypeptide(L)' 'RFDHVSTRRAGQRQYVDMHLHMPAHWTLRHAAELRGQVERALMEAVPGLRATIELLPTDVEAHFDDPKDV' A
#
# COMPACT_ATOMS: atom_id res chain seq x y z
N ARG A 1 -2.14 1.97 -9.87
CA ARG A 1 -3.38 1.24 -9.44
C ARG A 1 -3.27 1.00 -7.94
N PHE A 2 -4.40 0.94 -7.23
CA PHE A 2 -4.44 0.44 -5.86
C PHE A 2 -5.19 -0.88 -5.83
N ASP A 3 -4.71 -1.86 -5.09
CA ASP A 3 -5.42 -3.10 -4.76
C ASP A 3 -4.95 -3.66 -3.42
N HIS A 4 -5.43 -4.86 -3.08
CA HIS A 4 -5.24 -5.53 -1.79
C HIS A 4 -5.51 -4.61 -0.59
N VAL A 5 -6.52 -3.74 -0.70
CA VAL A 5 -6.84 -2.78 0.35
C VAL A 5 -7.53 -3.51 1.49
N SER A 6 -6.79 -3.73 2.58
CA SER A 6 -7.30 -4.33 3.80
C SER A 6 -7.33 -3.30 4.91
N THR A 7 -8.42 -3.25 5.67
CA THR A 7 -8.56 -2.31 6.80
C THR A 7 -8.90 -3.05 8.07
N ARG A 8 -8.39 -2.51 9.19
CA ARG A 8 -8.76 -2.99 10.52
C ARG A 8 -8.73 -1.86 11.54
N ARG A 9 -9.44 -2.04 12.65
CA ARG A 9 -9.43 -1.13 13.79
C ARG A 9 -8.99 -1.86 15.05
N ALA A 10 -8.17 -1.22 15.88
CA ALA A 10 -7.79 -1.72 17.20
C ALA A 10 -7.87 -0.57 18.22
N GLY A 11 -8.93 -0.58 19.03
CA GLY A 11 -9.28 0.55 19.90
C GLY A 11 -9.43 1.84 19.10
N GLN A 12 -8.72 2.88 19.52
CA GLN A 12 -8.73 4.21 18.88
C GLN A 12 -7.89 4.31 17.60
N ARG A 13 -7.22 3.23 17.18
CA ARG A 13 -6.31 3.23 16.02
C ARG A 13 -6.94 2.54 14.82
N GLN A 14 -6.71 3.12 13.66
CA GLN A 14 -7.16 2.61 12.37
C GLN A 14 -5.94 2.17 11.57
N TYR A 15 -6.06 1.12 10.78
CA TYR A 15 -4.98 0.58 9.99
C TYR A 15 -5.47 0.30 8.58
N VAL A 16 -4.62 0.59 7.60
CA VAL A 16 -4.81 0.17 6.21
C VAL A 16 -3.52 -0.47 5.72
N ASP A 17 -3.67 -1.57 5.01
CA ASP A 17 -2.64 -2.25 4.25
C ASP A 17 -3.08 -2.23 2.78
N MET A 18 -2.16 -1.93 1.85
CA MET A 18 -2.49 -1.84 0.43
C MET A 18 -1.27 -1.98 -0.46
N HIS A 19 -1.53 -2.29 -1.73
CA HIS A 19 -0.55 -2.19 -2.80
C HIS A 19 -0.74 -0.92 -3.61
N LEU A 20 0.38 -0.30 -3.97
CA LEU A 20 0.46 0.79 -4.93
C LEU A 20 1.29 0.35 -6.12
N HIS A 21 0.61 0.19 -7.26
CA HIS A 21 1.23 -0.17 -8.54
C HIS A 21 1.74 1.06 -9.28
N MET A 22 2.98 0.96 -9.74
CA MET A 22 3.73 2.03 -10.44
C MET A 22 4.59 1.46 -11.58
N PRO A 23 5.08 2.28 -12.52
CA PRO A 23 5.94 1.80 -13.60
C PRO A 23 7.28 1.25 -13.10
N ALA A 24 7.69 0.08 -13.60
CA ALA A 24 8.93 -0.59 -13.18
C ALA A 24 10.21 0.23 -13.45
N HIS A 25 10.18 1.14 -14.41
CA HIS A 25 11.32 1.99 -14.77
C HIS A 25 11.50 3.19 -13.84
N TRP A 26 10.59 3.41 -12.88
CA TRP A 26 10.74 4.48 -11.91
C TRP A 26 11.92 4.23 -10.98
N THR A 27 12.67 5.29 -10.70
CA THR A 27 13.72 5.22 -9.69
C THR A 27 13.10 4.95 -8.31
N LEU A 28 13.84 4.23 -7.46
CA LEU A 28 13.40 3.98 -6.07
C LEU A 28 13.10 5.28 -5.32
N ARG A 29 13.85 6.35 -5.60
CA ARG A 29 13.60 7.67 -5.01
C ARG A 29 12.20 8.20 -5.37
N HIS A 30 11.88 8.20 -6.66
CA HIS A 30 10.60 8.73 -7.13
C HIS A 30 9.41 7.90 -6.60
N ALA A 31 9.57 6.57 -6.59
CA ALA A 31 8.61 5.64 -5.99
C ALA A 31 8.38 5.92 -4.49
N ALA A 32 9.46 6.13 -3.73
CA ALA A 32 9.38 6.45 -2.30
C ALA A 32 8.74 7.82 -2.03
N GLU A 33 9.00 8.81 -2.88
CA GLU A 33 8.37 10.13 -2.82
C GLU A 33 6.85 10.04 -3.03
N LEU A 34 6.39 9.31 -4.05
CA LEU A 34 4.96 9.10 -4.26
C LEU A 34 4.32 8.33 -3.09
N ARG A 35 4.97 7.27 -2.61
CA ARG A 35 4.51 6.51 -1.44
C ARG A 35 4.29 7.42 -0.23
N GLY A 36 5.26 8.29 0.06
CA GLY A 36 5.18 9.24 1.17
C GLY A 36 4.09 10.30 0.99
N GLN A 37 3.83 10.75 -0.25
CA GLN A 37 2.71 11.65 -0.54
C GLN A 37 1.35 10.99 -0.28
N VAL A 38 1.18 9.74 -0.70
CA VAL A 38 -0.04 8.96 -0.46
C VAL A 38 -0.23 8.69 1.03
N GLU A 39 0.82 8.24 1.73
CA GLU A 39 0.79 8.00 3.17
C GLU A 39 0.34 9.24 3.95
N ARG A 40 0.93 10.40 3.64
CA ARG A 40 0.55 11.68 4.26
C ARG A 40 -0.91 12.04 3.97
N ALA A 41 -1.35 11.94 2.73
CA ALA A 41 -2.73 12.27 2.34
C ALA A 41 -3.76 11.37 3.07
N LEU A 42 -3.43 10.09 3.26
CA LEU A 42 -4.25 9.16 4.02
C LEU A 42 -4.34 9.53 5.51
N MET A 43 -3.22 9.88 6.13
CA MET A 43 -3.17 10.28 7.54
C MET A 43 -3.88 11.63 7.79
N GLU A 44 -3.82 12.55 6.83
CA GLU A 44 -4.56 13.82 6.87
C GLU A 44 -6.08 13.59 6.75
N ALA A 45 -6.49 12.72 5.83
CA ALA A 45 -7.90 12.41 5.62
C ALA A 45 -8.52 11.58 6.75
N VAL A 46 -7.74 10.73 7.42
CA VAL A 46 -8.21 9.82 8.47
C VAL A 46 -7.36 9.94 9.72
N PRO A 47 -7.75 10.79 10.69
CA PRO A 47 -7.06 10.92 11.95
C PRO A 47 -6.90 9.59 12.68
N GLY A 48 -5.67 9.28 13.10
CA GLY A 48 -5.33 8.03 13.80
C GLY A 48 -5.15 6.81 12.90
N LEU A 49 -5.13 6.99 11.56
CA LEU A 49 -4.77 5.96 10.60
C LEU A 49 -3.28 5.66 10.60
N ARG A 50 -2.93 4.39 10.46
CA ARG A 50 -1.59 3.91 10.09
C ARG A 50 -1.68 3.17 8.78
N ALA A 51 -0.91 3.60 7.79
CA ALA A 51 -0.86 2.98 6.49
C ALA A 51 0.42 2.16 6.34
N THR A 52 0.26 0.93 5.84
CA THR A 52 1.35 0.17 5.21
C THR A 52 1.05 0.18 3.71
N ILE A 53 2.05 0.55 2.91
CA ILE A 53 1.92 0.63 1.45
C ILE A 53 3.09 -0.13 0.83
N GLU A 54 2.80 -1.26 0.20
CA GLU A 54 3.76 -2.02 -0.59
C GLU A 54 3.75 -1.50 -2.03
N LEU A 55 4.93 -1.44 -2.64
CA LEU A 55 5.09 -0.91 -3.97
C LEU A 55 5.35 -2.04 -4.95
N LEU A 56 4.49 -2.15 -5.98
CA LEU A 56 4.60 -3.18 -6.99
C LEU A 56 4.73 -2.56 -8.38
N PRO A 57 5.47 -3.20 -9.31
CA PRO A 57 5.34 -2.89 -10.72
C PRO A 57 3.90 -3.05 -11.20
N THR A 58 3.52 -2.32 -12.24
CA THR A 58 2.14 -2.31 -12.77
C THR A 58 1.73 -3.65 -13.40
N ASP A 59 2.71 -4.44 -13.82
CA ASP A 59 2.59 -5.74 -14.46
C ASP A 59 2.75 -6.92 -13.49
N VAL A 60 2.90 -6.66 -12.19
CA VAL A 60 3.05 -7.71 -11.16
C VAL A 60 1.80 -7.73 -10.30
N GLU A 61 1.22 -8.91 -10.10
CA GLU A 61 0.18 -9.17 -9.10
C GLU A 61 0.82 -9.77 -7.84
N ALA A 62 0.29 -9.44 -6.68
CA ALA A 62 0.80 -9.98 -5.43
C ALA A 62 0.26 -11.39 -5.19
N HIS A 63 1.15 -12.37 -5.03
CA HIS A 63 0.82 -13.79 -4.84
C HIS A 63 0.44 -14.12 -3.38
N PHE A 64 -0.45 -13.36 -2.75
CA PHE A 64 -0.86 -13.63 -1.36
C PHE A 64 -1.80 -14.84 -1.24
N ASP A 65 -2.54 -15.17 -2.30
CA ASP A 65 -3.57 -16.23 -2.33
C ASP A 65 -3.24 -17.39 -3.27
N ASP A 66 -2.00 -17.50 -3.79
CA ASP A 66 -1.64 -18.73 -4.50
C ASP A 66 -1.77 -19.89 -3.50
N PRO A 67 -2.52 -20.96 -3.84
CA PRO A 67 -2.57 -22.12 -3.00
C PRO A 67 -1.13 -22.52 -2.72
N LYS A 68 -0.76 -22.56 -1.43
CA LYS A 68 0.49 -23.19 -1.02
C LYS A 68 0.47 -24.54 -1.69
N ASP A 69 1.42 -24.79 -2.60
CA ASP A 69 1.65 -26.13 -3.12
C ASP A 69 1.83 -27.04 -1.89
N VAL A 70 0.79 -27.80 -1.56
CA VAL A 70 0.73 -28.79 -0.48
C VAL A 70 0.79 -30.18 -1.07
#